data_AF-A0AAI8W081-F1
#
_entry.id   AF-A0AAI8W081-F1
#
_cell.length_a   1.000
_cell.length_b   1.000
_cell.length_c   1.000
_cell.angle_alpha   90.00
_cell.angle_beta   90.00
_cell.angle_gamma   90.00
#
_symmetry.space_group_name_H-M   'P 1'
#
loop_
_entity.id
_entity.type
_entity.pdbx_description
1 polymer ?
#
loop_
_entity_poly.entity_id
_entity_poly.type
_entity_poly.pdbx_seq_one_letter_code
_entity_poly.pdbx_strand_id
1 'polypeptide(L)'
;MRSLAIFVIAFLQLVLADPAPPGLAYLYTVNVTLGDAIDVGLGPKGTRIVIPITGGTFSGPKLSGNVLNVGADWGLADRNGTFSPDSRYQLQTDDGANIFIQTNGPLQPDNTTHLRVTFETGNADYYWVNNVLAVGILRSGTGYVVIDTWQLTTTA
;
A
#
# COMPACT_ATOMS: atom_id res chain seq x y z
N MET A 1 55.53 14.35 -48.46
CA MET A 1 54.09 14.66 -48.28
C MET A 1 53.58 13.81 -47.12
N ARG A 2 52.89 14.45 -46.16
CA ARG A 2 52.57 13.92 -44.82
C ARG A 2 51.51 12.81 -44.88
N SER A 3 51.79 11.65 -44.30
CA SER A 3 50.81 10.57 -44.11
C SER A 3 49.96 10.88 -42.88
N LEU A 4 48.64 10.99 -43.06
CA LEU A 4 47.67 11.32 -42.01
C LEU A 4 47.15 10.01 -41.40
N ALA A 5 47.52 9.71 -40.15
CA ALA A 5 46.95 8.59 -39.41
C ALA A 5 45.56 8.98 -38.88
N ILE A 6 44.52 8.30 -39.37
CA ILE A 6 43.14 8.43 -38.88
C ILE A 6 43.03 7.57 -37.61
N PHE A 7 42.92 8.20 -36.45
CA PHE A 7 42.54 7.52 -35.21
C PHE A 7 41.00 7.36 -35.19
N VAL A 8 40.53 6.13 -35.38
CA VAL A 8 39.13 5.78 -35.13
C VAL A 8 38.99 5.54 -33.63
N ILE A 9 38.43 6.52 -32.92
CA ILE A 9 38.01 6.33 -31.52
C ILE A 9 36.69 5.55 -31.57
N ALA A 10 36.74 4.26 -31.23
CA ALA A 10 35.55 3.45 -31.06
C ALA A 10 34.83 3.90 -29.77
N PHE A 11 33.66 4.53 -29.91
CA PHE A 11 32.73 4.72 -28.80
C PHE A 11 32.08 3.37 -28.49
N LEU A 12 32.44 2.76 -27.36
CA LEU A 12 31.71 1.62 -26.83
C LEU A 12 30.37 2.15 -26.29
N GLN A 13 29.29 2.02 -27.07
CA GLN A 13 27.95 2.23 -26.54
C GLN A 13 27.67 1.10 -25.56
N LEU A 14 27.60 1.42 -24.27
CA LEU A 14 27.05 0.52 -23.28
C LEU A 14 25.57 0.33 -23.63
N VAL A 15 25.20 -0.83 -24.17
CA VAL A 15 23.79 -1.22 -24.26
C VAL A 15 23.35 -1.47 -22.82
N LEU A 16 22.72 -0.47 -22.21
CA LEU A 16 22.03 -0.67 -20.94
C LEU A 16 20.85 -1.59 -21.24
N ALA A 17 20.89 -2.81 -20.71
CA ALA A 17 19.74 -3.70 -20.77
C ALA A 17 18.52 -3.03 -20.15
N ASP A 18 17.34 -3.28 -20.69
CA ASP A 18 16.10 -2.81 -20.08
C ASP A 18 16.04 -3.27 -18.62
N PRO A 19 15.65 -2.38 -17.68
CA PRO A 19 15.59 -2.75 -16.27
C PRO A 19 14.57 -3.86 -16.09
N ALA A 20 14.98 -4.96 -15.45
CA ALA A 20 14.06 -6.01 -15.06
C ALA A 20 13.05 -5.45 -14.05
N PRO A 21 11.74 -5.73 -14.21
CA PRO A 21 10.76 -5.27 -13.25
C PRO A 21 10.97 -5.96 -11.89
N PRO A 22 10.64 -5.29 -10.78
CA PRO A 22 10.58 -5.94 -9.48
C PRO A 22 9.41 -6.93 -9.43
N GLY A 23 9.40 -7.80 -8.42
CA GLY A 23 8.30 -8.69 -8.13
C GLY A 23 7.44 -8.25 -6.95
N LEU A 24 6.42 -9.05 -6.66
CA LEU A 24 5.52 -8.89 -5.52
C LEU A 24 5.33 -10.23 -4.80
N ALA A 25 5.65 -10.27 -3.51
CA ALA A 25 5.39 -11.42 -2.65
C ALA A 25 4.20 -11.15 -1.73
N TYR A 26 3.25 -12.08 -1.68
CA TYR A 26 2.08 -11.99 -0.80
C TYR A 26 2.50 -11.89 0.68
N LEU A 27 1.94 -10.92 1.39
CA LEU A 27 2.17 -10.71 2.82
C LEU A 27 1.00 -11.25 3.65
N TYR A 28 -0.18 -10.69 3.45
CA TYR A 28 -1.40 -11.06 4.17
C TYR A 28 -2.64 -10.49 3.46
N THR A 29 -3.80 -11.02 3.82
CA THR A 29 -5.11 -10.43 3.54
C THR A 29 -5.71 -9.96 4.85
N VAL A 30 -6.22 -8.73 4.88
CA VAL A 30 -6.97 -8.18 6.02
C VAL A 30 -8.42 -7.96 5.64
N ASN A 31 -9.33 -8.40 6.51
CA ASN A 31 -10.74 -8.04 6.49
C ASN A 31 -10.98 -7.01 7.60
N VAL A 32 -11.25 -5.77 7.22
CA VAL A 32 -11.46 -4.64 8.13
C VAL A 32 -12.95 -4.39 8.28
N THR A 33 -13.46 -4.46 9.51
CA THR A 33 -14.84 -4.10 9.85
C THR A 33 -14.96 -2.59 10.02
N LEU A 34 -16.02 -2.02 9.45
CA LEU A 34 -16.25 -0.59 9.40
C LEU A 34 -17.48 -0.20 10.23
N GLY A 35 -17.40 0.96 10.88
CA GLY A 35 -18.53 1.60 11.51
C GLY A 35 -19.34 2.47 10.54
N ASP A 36 -20.34 3.15 11.07
CA ASP A 36 -21.16 4.08 10.30
C ASP A 36 -20.33 5.26 9.78
N ALA A 37 -20.47 5.55 8.49
CA ALA A 37 -19.77 6.65 7.86
C ALA A 37 -20.29 8.00 8.39
N ILE A 38 -19.36 8.91 8.64
CA ILE A 38 -19.62 10.30 9.00
C ILE A 38 -19.43 11.13 7.73
N ASP A 39 -20.52 11.73 7.25
CA ASP A 39 -20.47 12.69 6.15
C ASP A 39 -19.90 14.02 6.65
N VAL A 40 -18.71 14.37 6.18
CA VAL A 40 -18.10 15.68 6.44
C VAL A 40 -18.52 16.69 5.37
N GLY A 41 -18.94 16.23 4.20
CA GLY A 41 -19.39 17.05 3.10
C GLY A 41 -18.27 17.61 2.22
N LEU A 42 -18.63 18.57 1.38
CA LEU A 42 -17.74 19.19 0.41
C LEU A 42 -16.72 20.11 1.09
N GLY A 43 -15.44 19.79 0.96
CA GLY A 43 -14.32 20.60 1.41
C GLY A 43 -13.46 21.16 0.26
N PRO A 44 -12.39 21.92 0.58
CA PRO A 44 -11.55 22.58 -0.43
C PRO A 44 -10.88 21.63 -1.44
N LYS A 45 -10.65 20.37 -1.03
CA LYS A 45 -9.99 19.32 -1.82
C LYS A 45 -10.96 18.34 -2.49
N GLY A 46 -12.28 18.45 -2.24
CA GLY A 46 -13.28 17.48 -2.65
C GLY A 46 -14.20 17.07 -1.49
N THR A 47 -15.02 16.05 -1.72
CA THR A 47 -15.97 15.54 -0.72
C THR A 47 -15.24 14.63 0.27
N ARG A 48 -15.40 14.92 1.56
CA ARG A 48 -14.76 14.20 2.67
C ARG A 48 -15.79 13.30 3.35
N ILE A 49 -15.39 12.06 3.62
CA ILE A 49 -16.09 11.17 4.54
C ILE A 49 -15.10 10.64 5.57
N VAL A 50 -15.59 10.25 6.74
CA VAL A 50 -14.80 9.52 7.74
C VAL A 50 -15.49 8.21 8.04
N ILE A 51 -14.75 7.10 7.95
CA ILE A 51 -15.29 5.76 8.18
C ILE A 51 -14.52 5.14 9.35
N PRO A 52 -15.14 4.98 10.53
CA PRO A 52 -14.50 4.34 11.67
C PRO A 52 -14.07 2.90 11.35
N ILE A 53 -12.89 2.51 11.84
CA ILE A 53 -12.43 1.11 11.78
C ILE A 53 -12.68 0.49 13.14
N THR A 54 -13.56 -0.50 13.19
CA THR A 54 -14.10 -1.03 14.46
C THR A 54 -13.58 -2.42 14.80
N GLY A 55 -12.80 -3.04 13.92
CA GLY A 55 -12.20 -4.34 14.15
C GLY A 55 -11.92 -5.08 12.85
N GLY A 56 -11.79 -6.40 12.93
CA GLY A 56 -11.47 -7.25 11.79
C GLY A 56 -10.38 -8.27 12.10
N THR A 57 -9.95 -8.99 11.09
CA THR A 57 -8.91 -10.02 11.18
C THR A 57 -7.98 -9.96 9.99
N PHE A 58 -6.74 -10.42 10.16
CA PHE A 58 -5.80 -10.57 9.06
C PHE A 58 -5.08 -11.91 9.14
N SER A 59 -4.70 -12.45 7.99
CA SER A 59 -3.99 -13.72 7.90
C SER A 59 -3.09 -13.78 6.68
N GLY A 60 -1.91 -14.34 6.88
CA GLY A 60 -0.87 -14.51 5.89
C GLY A 60 0.26 -15.38 6.43
N PRO A 61 1.24 -15.76 5.60
CA PRO A 61 2.27 -16.74 5.98
C PRO A 61 3.18 -16.28 7.13
N LYS A 62 3.30 -14.96 7.35
CA LYS A 62 4.17 -14.35 8.36
C LYS A 62 3.45 -13.40 9.33
N LEU A 63 2.16 -13.13 9.09
CA LEU A 63 1.38 -12.11 9.79
C LEU A 63 -0.05 -12.63 9.94
N SER A 64 -0.49 -12.87 11.17
CA SER A 64 -1.88 -13.21 11.50
C SER A 64 -2.31 -12.57 12.81
N GLY A 65 -3.59 -12.22 12.91
CA GLY A 65 -4.15 -11.63 14.11
C GLY A 65 -5.41 -10.82 13.88
N ASN A 66 -5.60 -9.80 14.72
CA ASN A 66 -6.81 -8.99 14.78
C ASN A 66 -6.53 -7.52 14.44
N VAL A 67 -7.51 -6.87 13.82
CA VAL A 67 -7.58 -5.41 13.72
C VAL A 67 -8.20 -4.90 15.01
N LEU A 68 -7.55 -3.96 15.70
CA LEU A 68 -8.08 -3.38 16.92
C LEU A 68 -9.15 -2.33 16.60
N ASN A 69 -10.08 -2.11 17.54
CA ASN A 69 -11.12 -1.08 17.44
C ASN A 69 -10.53 0.32 17.71
N VAL A 70 -9.68 0.77 16.79
CA VAL A 70 -9.06 2.10 16.79
C VAL A 70 -8.66 2.48 15.38
N GLY A 71 -8.94 3.74 15.03
CA GLY A 71 -8.62 4.28 13.73
C GLY A 71 -9.83 4.58 12.87
N ALA A 72 -9.57 5.10 11.68
CA ALA A 72 -10.58 5.41 10.69
C ALA A 72 -9.92 5.55 9.31
N ASP A 73 -10.75 5.57 8.28
CA ASP A 73 -10.43 6.07 6.94
C ASP A 73 -10.97 7.49 6.78
N TRP A 74 -10.09 8.45 6.52
CA TRP A 74 -10.46 9.79 6.06
C TRP A 74 -10.48 9.80 4.54
N GLY A 75 -11.51 9.19 3.94
CA GLY A 75 -11.68 9.10 2.50
C GLY A 75 -11.90 10.46 1.83
N LEU A 76 -11.34 10.65 0.64
CA LEU A 76 -11.53 11.84 -0.20
C LEU A 76 -12.02 11.43 -1.58
N ALA A 77 -13.17 11.94 -2.02
CA ALA A 77 -13.51 11.99 -3.44
C ALA A 77 -13.06 13.34 -3.99
N ASP A 78 -12.14 13.34 -4.95
CA ASP A 78 -11.64 14.57 -5.55
C ASP A 78 -12.68 15.24 -6.49
N ARG A 79 -12.29 16.34 -7.14
CA ARG A 79 -13.20 17.08 -8.04
C ARG A 79 -13.61 16.29 -9.29
N ASN A 80 -12.87 15.24 -9.63
CA ASN A 80 -13.20 14.33 -10.74
C ASN A 80 -13.99 13.11 -10.25
N GLY A 81 -14.31 13.03 -8.96
CA GLY A 81 -15.03 11.92 -8.35
C GLY A 81 -14.14 10.71 -8.05
N THR A 82 -12.81 10.81 -8.20
CA THR A 82 -11.91 9.71 -7.85
C THR A 82 -11.78 9.63 -6.33
N PHE A 83 -12.27 8.53 -5.75
CA PHE A 83 -12.14 8.25 -4.33
C PHE A 83 -10.72 7.80 -3.99
N SER A 84 -10.19 8.27 -2.86
CA SER A 84 -8.92 7.82 -2.29
C SER A 84 -9.05 7.70 -0.76
N PRO A 85 -8.92 6.50 -0.18
CA PRO A 85 -8.75 6.36 1.27
C PRO A 85 -7.47 7.02 1.79
N ASP A 86 -7.50 7.43 3.05
CA ASP A 86 -6.35 7.76 3.90
C ASP A 86 -6.65 7.18 5.29
N SER A 87 -6.33 5.90 5.45
CA SER A 87 -6.66 5.15 6.66
C SER A 87 -5.48 5.04 7.60
N ARG A 88 -5.77 5.07 8.89
CA ARG A 88 -4.81 4.82 9.98
C ARG A 88 -5.48 3.93 11.01
N TYR A 89 -4.87 2.78 11.29
CA TYR A 89 -5.43 1.78 12.21
C TYR A 89 -4.34 0.90 12.81
N GLN A 90 -4.74 -0.03 13.66
CA GLN A 90 -3.85 -0.83 14.47
C GLN A 90 -4.11 -2.32 14.27
N LEU A 91 -3.07 -3.07 13.91
CA LEU A 91 -3.05 -4.53 13.97
C LEU A 91 -2.45 -4.98 15.30
N GLN A 92 -2.94 -6.12 15.79
CA GLN A 92 -2.32 -6.91 16.84
C GLN A 92 -2.17 -8.34 16.35
N THR A 93 -0.94 -8.84 16.31
CA THR A 93 -0.66 -10.22 15.92
C THR A 93 -1.12 -11.21 17.00
N ASP A 94 -1.28 -12.48 16.62
CA ASP A 94 -1.72 -13.54 17.55
C ASP A 94 -0.75 -13.74 18.74
N ASP A 95 0.53 -13.39 18.57
CA ASP A 95 1.56 -13.40 19.61
C ASP A 95 1.77 -12.03 20.30
N GLY A 96 0.89 -11.06 20.05
CA GLY A 96 0.75 -9.83 20.83
C GLY A 96 1.58 -8.62 20.35
N ALA A 97 2.21 -8.67 19.17
CA ALA A 97 2.87 -7.51 18.60
C ALA A 97 1.86 -6.50 18.05
N ASN A 98 2.03 -5.23 18.40
CA ASN A 98 1.22 -4.14 17.88
C ASN A 98 1.91 -3.50 16.67
N ILE A 99 1.21 -3.41 15.54
CA ILE A 99 1.71 -2.81 14.30
C ILE A 99 0.74 -1.72 13.83
N PHE A 100 1.19 -0.47 13.81
CA PHE A 100 0.47 0.63 13.19
C PHE A 100 0.45 0.46 11.68
N ILE A 101 -0.71 0.74 11.07
CA ILE A 101 -0.89 0.70 9.63
C ILE A 101 -1.39 2.05 9.13
N GLN A 102 -0.79 2.53 8.05
CA GLN A 102 -1.37 3.55 7.20
C GLN A 102 -1.59 3.00 5.78
N THR A 103 -2.77 3.22 5.21
CA THR A 103 -3.01 2.95 3.80
C THR A 103 -3.57 4.16 3.07
N ASN A 104 -3.14 4.37 1.83
CA ASN A 104 -3.72 5.39 0.96
C ASN A 104 -3.50 5.07 -0.51
N GLY A 105 -4.41 5.54 -1.36
CA GLY A 105 -4.26 5.45 -2.81
C GLY A 105 -5.59 5.56 -3.55
N PRO A 106 -5.59 5.67 -4.88
CA PRO A 106 -6.80 5.99 -5.64
C PRO A 106 -7.58 4.75 -6.09
N LEU A 107 -8.91 4.92 -6.15
CA LEU A 107 -9.81 4.03 -6.88
C LEU A 107 -9.39 3.96 -8.36
N GLN A 108 -9.40 2.76 -8.91
CA GLN A 108 -9.03 2.45 -10.29
C GLN A 108 -10.28 2.22 -11.16
N PRO A 109 -10.14 2.29 -12.50
CA PRO A 109 -11.24 2.04 -13.43
C PRO A 109 -11.89 0.66 -13.33
N ASP A 110 -11.18 -0.34 -12.78
CA ASP A 110 -11.69 -1.70 -12.56
C ASP A 110 -12.44 -1.86 -11.22
N ASN A 111 -12.74 -0.75 -10.55
CA ASN A 111 -13.36 -0.68 -9.23
C ASN A 111 -12.55 -1.30 -8.07
N THR A 112 -11.27 -1.59 -8.28
CA THR A 112 -10.34 -1.86 -7.18
C THR A 112 -9.70 -0.56 -6.69
N THR A 113 -9.23 -0.53 -5.44
CA THR A 113 -8.42 0.58 -4.96
C THR A 113 -6.99 0.11 -4.74
N HIS A 114 -6.04 0.77 -5.42
CA HIS A 114 -4.62 0.47 -5.29
C HIS A 114 -4.05 1.29 -4.14
N LEU A 115 -3.52 0.61 -3.13
CA LEU A 115 -3.03 1.21 -1.90
C LEU A 115 -1.51 1.14 -1.83
N ARG A 116 -0.90 2.19 -1.28
CA ARG A 116 0.37 2.11 -0.57
C ARG A 116 0.08 1.68 0.86
N VAL A 117 0.88 0.77 1.39
CA VAL A 117 0.75 0.29 2.77
C VAL A 117 2.04 0.60 3.52
N THR A 118 1.92 1.26 4.66
CA THR A 118 3.04 1.60 5.55
C THR A 118 2.80 0.96 6.91
N PHE A 119 3.86 0.40 7.48
CA PHE A 119 3.85 -0.28 8.78
C PHE A 119 4.75 0.48 9.76
N GLU A 120 4.39 0.46 11.04
CA GLU A 120 5.30 0.85 12.11
C GLU A 120 5.12 -0.05 13.34
N THR A 121 6.21 -0.62 13.84
CA THR A 121 6.23 -1.38 15.09
C THR A 121 7.57 -1.28 15.81
N GLY A 122 7.52 -1.28 17.14
CA GLY A 122 8.71 -1.41 18.00
C GLY A 122 9.01 -2.85 18.42
N ASN A 123 8.20 -3.84 18.02
CA ASN A 123 8.44 -5.24 18.36
C ASN A 123 9.63 -5.79 17.54
N ALA A 124 10.61 -6.40 18.21
CA ALA A 124 11.83 -6.89 17.59
C ALA A 124 11.60 -8.01 16.55
N ASP A 125 10.67 -8.93 16.82
CA ASP A 125 10.38 -10.07 15.94
C ASP A 125 9.70 -9.62 14.64
N TYR A 126 8.98 -8.50 14.69
CA TYR A 126 8.27 -7.91 13.56
C TYR A 126 8.96 -6.68 12.98
N TYR A 127 10.11 -6.23 13.51
CA TYR A 127 10.77 -4.98 13.09
C TYR A 127 11.09 -4.94 11.58
N TRP A 128 11.21 -6.10 10.93
CA TRP A 128 11.40 -6.22 9.50
C TRP A 128 10.30 -5.51 8.68
N VAL A 129 9.04 -5.45 9.16
CA VAL A 129 7.94 -4.80 8.42
C VAL A 129 8.15 -3.29 8.26
N ASN A 130 8.94 -2.65 9.13
CA ASN A 130 9.26 -1.23 9.02
C ASN A 130 10.09 -0.91 7.75
N ASN A 131 10.71 -1.93 7.14
CA ASN A 131 11.66 -1.78 6.04
C ASN A 131 11.16 -2.37 4.71
N VAL A 132 9.89 -2.80 4.64
CA VAL A 132 9.30 -3.32 3.39
C VAL A 132 8.58 -2.20 2.65
N LEU A 133 8.65 -2.22 1.33
CA LEU A 133 7.75 -1.44 0.47
C LEU A 133 6.57 -2.32 0.12
N ALA A 134 5.36 -1.89 0.47
CA ALA A 134 4.15 -2.69 0.28
C ALA A 134 3.06 -1.95 -0.48
N VAL A 135 2.29 -2.73 -1.22
CA VAL A 135 1.09 -2.31 -1.95
C VAL A 135 -0.08 -3.20 -1.58
N GLY A 136 -1.29 -2.67 -1.70
CA GLY A 136 -2.52 -3.41 -1.45
C GLY A 136 -3.56 -3.23 -2.53
N ILE A 137 -4.39 -4.24 -2.72
CA ILE A 137 -5.59 -4.19 -3.56
C ILE A 137 -6.80 -4.30 -2.64
N LEU A 138 -7.54 -3.20 -2.54
CA LEU A 138 -8.74 -3.12 -1.71
C LEU A 138 -9.99 -3.40 -2.55
N ARG A 139 -10.85 -4.24 -1.97
CA ARG A 139 -12.19 -4.57 -2.46
C ARG A 139 -13.21 -4.26 -1.37
N SER A 140 -14.26 -3.53 -1.71
CA SER A 140 -15.29 -3.13 -0.75
C SER A 140 -16.39 -4.18 -0.63
N GLY A 141 -16.89 -4.38 0.59
CA GLY A 141 -18.12 -5.11 0.89
C GLY A 141 -19.10 -4.25 1.68
N THR A 142 -20.22 -4.83 2.10
CA THR A 142 -21.20 -4.13 2.95
C THR A 142 -20.71 -4.12 4.39
N GLY A 143 -20.28 -2.96 4.90
CA GLY A 143 -19.80 -2.80 6.29
C GLY A 143 -18.38 -3.31 6.55
N TYR A 144 -17.64 -3.69 5.51
CA TYR A 144 -16.25 -4.11 5.61
C TYR A 144 -15.48 -3.83 4.31
N VAL A 145 -14.16 -3.85 4.39
CA VAL A 145 -13.28 -3.95 3.21
C VAL A 145 -12.31 -5.12 3.36
N VAL A 146 -11.90 -5.69 2.23
CA VAL A 146 -10.83 -6.69 2.16
C VAL A 146 -9.65 -6.08 1.43
N ILE A 147 -8.46 -6.21 1.99
CA ILE A 147 -7.21 -5.74 1.38
C ILE A 147 -6.25 -6.91 1.30
N ASP A 148 -5.92 -7.31 0.08
CA ASP A 148 -4.81 -8.22 -0.18
C ASP A 148 -3.53 -7.38 -0.26
N THR A 149 -2.48 -7.75 0.48
CA THR A 149 -1.25 -6.94 0.62
C THR A 149 -0.03 -7.73 0.14
N TRP A 150 0.84 -7.06 -0.61
CA TRP A 150 2.10 -7.61 -1.12
C TRP A 150 3.27 -6.70 -0.80
N GLN A 151 4.44 -7.29 -0.58
CA GLN A 151 5.71 -6.57 -0.52
C GLN A 151 6.46 -6.65 -1.84
N LEU A 152 7.18 -5.59 -2.17
CA LEU A 152 8.13 -5.55 -3.28
C LEU A 152 9.27 -6.56 -3.08
N THR A 153 9.64 -7.25 -4.15
CA THR A 153 10.81 -8.13 -4.21
C THR A 153 11.73 -7.72 -5.36
N THR A 154 13.00 -8.12 -5.29
CA THR A 154 14.00 -7.80 -6.33
C THR A 154 13.81 -8.61 -7.62
N THR A 155 12.98 -9.64 -7.60
CA THR A 155 12.70 -10.52 -8.74
C THR A 155 11.22 -10.87 -8.76
N ALA A 156 10.65 -10.90 -9.97
CA ALA A 156 9.28 -11.33 -10.26
C ALA A 156 9.03 -12.80 -9.91
#